data_AF-G4ZCC1-F1
#
_entry.id   AF-G4ZCC1-F1
#
_cell.length_a   1.000
_cell.length_b   1.000
_cell.length_c   1.000
_cell.angle_alpha   90.00
_cell.angle_beta   90.00
_cell.angle_gamma   90.00
#
_symmetry.space_group_name_H-M   'P 1'
#
loop_
_entity.id
_entity.type
_entity.pdbx_description
1 polymer ?
#
loop_
_entity_poly.entity_id
_entity_poly.type
_entity_poly.pdbx_seq_one_letter_code
_entity_poly.pdbx_strand_id
1 'polypeptide(L)' 'LADAALHERRVSAEPQYGDLAWIPPTPDDVERLFSQAGMVYSDQRMSMLPDTLELILFLRFNRSLWNEVSVAQVL' A
#
# COMPACT_ATOMS: atom_id res chain seq x y z
N LEU A 1 -24.35 25.02 23.41
CA LEU A 1 -25.47 24.08 23.69
C LEU A 1 -25.54 22.93 22.69
N ALA A 2 -25.08 23.08 21.44
CA ALA A 2 -25.00 21.98 20.47
C ALA A 2 -23.84 20.99 20.73
N ASP A 3 -22.69 21.48 21.21
CA ASP A 3 -21.48 20.65 21.39
C ASP A 3 -21.56 19.63 22.53
N ALA A 4 -22.39 19.90 23.55
CA ALA A 4 -22.59 18.99 24.68
C ALA A 4 -23.44 17.77 24.28
N ALA A 5 -24.38 17.94 23.34
CA ALA A 5 -25.28 16.87 22.90
C ALA A 5 -24.57 15.78 22.08
N LEU A 6 -23.40 16.09 21.51
CA LEU A 6 -22.59 15.13 20.75
C LEU A 6 -21.77 14.19 21.64
N HIS A 7 -21.50 14.56 22.90
CA HIS A 7 -20.71 13.74 23.82
C HIS A 7 -21.53 12.68 24.55
N GLU A 8 -22.85 12.85 24.66
CA GLU A 8 -23.75 11.97 25.43
C GLU A 8 -24.12 10.68 24.69
N ARG A 9 -23.78 10.55 23.39
CA ARG A 9 -24.07 9.34 22.58
C ARG A 9 -22.83 8.46 22.36
N ARG A 10 -22.08 8.20 23.42
CA ARG A 10 -21.04 7.16 23.45
C ARG A 10 -21.33 6.08 24.50
N VAL A 11 -22.62 5.84 24.79
CA VAL A 11 -23.06 4.69 25.57
C VAL A 11 -23.04 3.46 24.65
N SER A 12 -21.94 2.71 24.78
CA SER A 12 -21.83 1.25 24.61
C SER A 12 -22.67 0.60 23.51
N ALA A 13 -22.24 0.75 22.26
CA ALA A 13 -22.41 -0.32 21.28
C ALA A 13 -21.05 -1.02 21.20
N GLU A 14 -20.99 -2.31 21.52
CA GLU A 14 -19.82 -3.10 21.12
C GLU A 14 -19.64 -2.92 19.61
N PRO A 15 -18.43 -2.55 19.15
CA PRO A 15 -18.25 -2.30 17.74
C PRO A 15 -18.55 -3.60 17.01
N GLN A 16 -19.51 -3.56 16.07
CA GLN A 16 -19.90 -4.69 15.25
C GLN A 16 -18.69 -5.30 14.49
N TYR A 17 -17.66 -4.49 14.31
CA TYR A 17 -16.38 -4.85 13.70
C TYR A 17 -15.27 -4.74 14.75
N GLY A 18 -14.31 -5.66 14.71
CA GLY A 18 -13.12 -5.59 15.57
C GLY A 18 -12.32 -4.30 15.37
N ASP A 19 -11.36 -4.05 16.26
CA ASP A 19 -10.48 -2.89 16.15
C ASP A 19 -9.75 -2.86 14.79
N LEU A 20 -9.97 -1.77 14.05
CA LEU A 20 -9.40 -1.51 12.72
C LEU A 20 -8.23 -0.52 12.81
N ALA A 21 -7.75 -0.16 14.00
CA ALA A 21 -6.66 0.80 14.19
C ALA A 21 -5.34 0.37 13.52
N TRP A 22 -5.17 -0.91 13.21
CA TRP A 22 -4.02 -1.42 12.45
C TRP A 22 -4.12 -1.15 10.94
N ILE A 23 -5.31 -0.84 10.42
CA ILE A 23 -5.49 -0.46 9.02
C ILE A 23 -5.22 1.04 8.89
N PRO A 24 -4.23 1.45 8.10
CA PRO A 24 -3.98 2.86 7.89
C PRO A 24 -5.20 3.52 7.23
N PRO A 25 -5.57 4.76 7.64
CA PRO A 25 -6.78 5.46 7.18
C PRO A 25 -6.78 5.80 5.68
N THR A 26 -5.62 5.76 5.01
CA THR A 26 -5.48 5.96 3.56
C THR A 26 -4.37 5.05 3.05
N PRO A 27 -4.58 4.30 1.95
CA PRO A 27 -3.56 3.40 1.41
C PRO A 27 -2.52 4.18 0.59
N ASP A 28 -1.79 5.08 1.24
CA ASP A 28 -0.73 5.92 0.64
C ASP A 28 0.31 5.05 -0.10
N ASP A 29 0.63 3.89 0.47
CA ASP A 29 1.58 2.94 -0.13
C ASP A 29 1.07 2.34 -1.44
N VAL A 30 -0.23 2.06 -1.54
CA VAL A 30 -0.85 1.49 -2.75
C VAL A 30 -0.96 2.56 -3.83
N GLU A 31 -1.40 3.76 -3.46
CA GLU A 31 -1.46 4.90 -4.38
C GLU A 31 -0.07 5.27 -4.92
N ARG A 32 0.94 5.30 -4.06
CA ARG A 32 2.33 5.52 -4.44
C ARG A 32 2.87 4.40 -5.34
N LEU A 33 2.52 3.14 -5.07
CA LEU A 33 2.90 2.00 -5.90
C LEU A 33 2.32 2.12 -7.32
N PHE A 34 1.02 2.42 -7.47
CA PHE A 34 0.40 2.54 -8.79
C PHE A 34 0.81 3.81 -9.54
N SER A 35 1.13 4.90 -8.82
CA SER A 35 1.76 6.08 -9.42
C SER A 35 3.12 5.74 -10.00
N GLN A 36 3.92 4.92 -9.31
CA GLN A 36 5.19 4.41 -9.82
C GLN A 36 5.02 3.41 -10.97
N ALA A 37 3.99 2.57 -10.93
CA ALA A 37 3.65 1.65 -12.01
C ALA A 37 3.42 2.39 -13.32
N GLY A 38 2.70 3.52 -13.30
CA GLY A 38 2.49 4.35 -14.48
C GLY A 38 3.79 4.92 -15.08
N MET A 39 4.82 5.15 -14.26
CA MET A 39 6.15 5.56 -14.76
C MET A 39 6.95 4.41 -15.37
N VAL A 40 6.80 3.19 -14.83
CA VAL A 40 7.48 1.99 -15.32
C VAL A 40 6.83 1.47 -16.60
N TYR A 41 5.50 1.51 -16.66
CA TYR A 41 4.69 1.11 -17.81
C TYR A 41 4.36 2.33 -18.66
N SER A 42 5.37 2.82 -19.38
CA SER A 42 5.25 3.94 -20.32
C SER A 42 5.08 3.46 -21.77
N ASP A 43 4.68 4.35 -22.69
CA ASP A 43 4.46 4.04 -24.11
C ASP A 43 5.64 3.31 -24.77
N GLN A 44 6.87 3.64 -24.36
CA GLN A 44 8.10 3.01 -24.85
C GLN A 44 8.34 1.59 -24.30
N ARG A 45 7.59 1.19 -23.27
CA ARG A 45 7.74 -0.07 -22.53
C ARG A 45 6.47 -0.93 -22.58
N MET A 46 5.55 -0.61 -23.49
CA MET A 46 4.29 -1.35 -23.68
C MET A 46 4.49 -2.80 -24.15
N SER A 47 5.67 -3.16 -24.63
CA SER A 47 6.02 -4.56 -24.96
C SER A 47 6.39 -5.41 -23.75
N MET A 48 6.44 -4.82 -22.54
CA MET A 48 6.71 -5.53 -21.31
C MET A 48 5.56 -6.48 -20.96
N LEU A 49 5.89 -7.74 -20.66
CA LEU A 49 4.90 -8.70 -20.18
C LEU A 49 4.37 -8.27 -18.80
N PRO A 50 3.09 -8.53 -18.49
CA PRO A 50 2.51 -8.20 -17.18
C PRO A 50 3.32 -8.76 -16.00
N ASP A 51 3.78 -10.02 -16.10
CA ASP A 51 4.59 -10.67 -15.07
C ASP A 51 5.91 -9.92 -14.81
N THR A 52 6.52 -9.38 -15.87
CA THR A 52 7.75 -8.59 -15.76
C THR A 52 7.49 -7.25 -15.06
N LEU A 53 6.36 -6.61 -15.37
CA LEU A 53 5.95 -5.37 -14.70
C LEU A 53 5.72 -5.62 -13.22
N GLU A 54 5.01 -6.69 -12.88
CA GLU A 54 4.75 -7.09 -11.49
C GLU A 54 6.04 -7.35 -10.72
N LEU A 55 6.98 -8.10 -11.31
CA LEU A 55 8.28 -8.38 -10.70
C LEU A 55 9.08 -7.10 -10.43
N ILE A 56 9.11 -6.17 -11.39
CA ILE A 56 9.81 -4.89 -11.24
C ILE A 56 9.17 -4.07 -10.11
N LEU A 57 7.84 -4.00 -10.05
CA LEU A 57 7.14 -3.26 -9.01
C LEU A 57 7.36 -3.87 -7.62
N PHE A 58 7.30 -5.21 -7.53
CA PHE A 58 7.60 -5.95 -6.30
C PHE A 58 8.99 -5.65 -5.77
N LEU A 59 10.02 -5.72 -6.63
CA LEU A 59 11.39 -5.42 -6.26
C LEU A 59 11.57 -3.96 -5.84
N ARG A 60 10.97 -3.01 -6.56
CA ARG A 60 11.06 -1.58 -6.23
C ARG A 60 10.39 -1.25 -4.90
N PHE A 61 9.20 -1.79 -4.64
CA PHE A 61 8.48 -1.57 -3.40
C PHE A 61 9.26 -2.10 -2.20
N ASN A 62 9.88 -3.27 -2.35
CA ASN A 62 10.63 -3.95 -1.29
C ASN A 62 12.12 -3.62 -1.28
N ARG A 63 12.56 -2.47 -1.82
CA ARG A 63 14.00 -2.15 -2.00
C ARG A 63 14.85 -2.24 -0.73
N SER A 64 14.25 -2.04 0.44
CA SER A 64 14.91 -2.16 1.74
C SER A 64 15.21 -3.61 2.15
N LEU A 65 14.55 -4.59 1.54
CA LEU A 65 14.64 -6.01 1.89
C LEU A 65 15.69 -6.77 1.07
N TRP A 66 16.29 -6.15 0.06
CA TRP A 66 17.28 -6.79 -0.80
C TRP A 66 18.36 -5.82 -1.26
N ASN A 67 19.52 -6.37 -1.62
CA ASN A 67 20.67 -5.65 -2.18
C ASN A 67 21.40 -6.54 -3.20
N GLU A 68 22.49 -6.05 -3.79
CA GLU A 68 23.19 -6.84 -4.81
C GLU A 68 23.71 -8.18 -4.26
N VAL A 69 24.11 -8.20 -2.98
CA VAL A 69 24.63 -9.40 -2.31
C VAL A 69 23.53 -10.45 -2.13
N SER A 70 22.34 -10.06 -1.66
CA SER A 70 21.23 -10.99 -1.47
C SER A 70 20.73 -11.58 -2.79
N VAL A 71 20.77 -10.80 -3.87
CA VAL A 71 20.40 -11.29 -5.21
C VAL A 71 21.44 -12.27 -5.74
N ALA A 72 22.74 -11.97 -5.57
CA ALA A 72 23.82 -12.83 -6.02
C ALA A 72 23.87 -14.20 -5.32
N GLN A 73 23.27 -14.34 -4.13
CA GLN A 73 23.19 -15.62 -3.42
C GLN A 73 22.13 -16.58 -3.97
N VAL A 74 21.16 -16.07 -4.72
CA VAL A 74 20.02 -16.84 -5.26
C VAL A 74 20.26 -17.26 -6.72
N LEU A 75 21.19 -16.60 -7.40
CA LEU A 75 21.63 -16.91 -8.78
C LEU A 75 22.77 -17.94 -8.79
#